data_AF-L0IQG8-F1
#
_entry.id   AF-L0IQG8-F1
#
_cell.length_a   1.000
_cell.length_b   1.000
_cell.length_c   1.000
_cell.angle_alpha   90.00
_cell.angle_beta   90.00
_cell.angle_gamma   90.00
#
_symmetry.space_group_name_H-M   'P 1'
#
loop_
_entity.id
_entity.type
_entity.pdbx_description
1 polymer ?
#
loop_
_entity_poly.entity_id
_entity_poly.type
_entity_poly.pdbx_seq_one_letter_code
_entity_poly.pdbx_strand_id
1 'polypeptide(L)'
;MRVVLVVLGIALGGYGAVLLWENPPVIIMRILVWALVGIVLHDLVFAPVCVALGFAARRLLPGRWRPPIAVAALCSVVLVLLAIPVYGKPGMRPDNMTVLDRNYPVGLWISLAVVWACVPLYLSWTYWRASRPDTSLPDSAR
;
A
#
# COMPACT_ATOMS: atom_id res chain seq x y z
N MET A 1 28.78 4.29 -9.64
CA MET A 1 27.39 4.28 -9.15
C MET A 1 27.24 3.78 -7.71
N ARG A 2 27.71 2.57 -7.33
CA ARG A 2 27.56 2.07 -5.94
C ARG A 2 28.19 2.97 -4.86
N VAL A 3 29.42 3.44 -5.07
CA VAL A 3 30.11 4.34 -4.12
C VAL A 3 29.37 5.66 -3.96
N VAL A 4 28.82 6.22 -5.04
CA VAL A 4 28.02 7.45 -4.99
C VAL A 4 26.77 7.24 -4.13
N LEU A 5 26.06 6.12 -4.30
CA LEU A 5 24.89 5.79 -3.48
C LEU A 5 25.25 5.61 -2.01
N VAL A 6 26.39 4.98 -1.71
CA VAL A 6 26.88 4.81 -0.33
C VAL A 6 27.20 6.16 0.30
N VAL A 7 27.98 7.00 -0.39
CA VAL A 7 28.33 8.34 0.09
C VAL A 7 27.08 9.19 0.29
N LEU A 8 26.15 9.17 -0.67
CA LEU A 8 24.88 9.89 -0.57
C LEU A 8 24.05 9.38 0.61
N GLY A 9 23.95 8.06 0.81
CA GLY A 9 23.23 7.47 1.93
C GLY A 9 23.81 7.87 3.28
N ILE A 10 25.14 7.84 3.42
CA ILE A 10 25.82 8.28 4.64
C ILE A 10 25.61 9.78 4.88
N ALA A 11 25.73 10.61 3.84
CA ALA A 11 25.50 12.05 3.95
C ALA A 11 24.07 12.37 4.39
N LEU A 12 23.06 11.73 3.77
CA LEU A 12 21.65 11.90 4.14
C LEU A 12 21.36 11.38 5.55
N GLY A 13 21.92 10.22 5.92
CA GLY A 13 21.77 9.66 7.26
C GLY A 13 22.39 10.54 8.34
N GLY A 14 23.61 11.04 8.10
CA GLY A 14 24.29 11.99 8.99
C GLY A 14 23.52 13.30 9.13
N TYR A 15 23.05 13.87 8.01
CA TYR A 15 22.23 15.07 8.01
C TYR A 15 20.92 14.89 8.81
N GLY A 16 20.23 13.77 8.62
CA GLY A 16 19.03 13.43 9.39
C GLY A 16 19.32 13.27 10.88
N ALA A 17 20.47 12.69 11.25
CA ALA A 17 20.87 12.55 12.64
C ALA A 17 21.15 13.90 13.31
N VAL A 18 21.78 14.84 12.61
CA VAL A 18 21.97 16.22 13.09
C VAL A 18 20.62 16.89 13.32
N LEU A 19 19.71 16.81 12.35
CA LEU A 19 18.37 17.39 12.44
C LEU A 19 17.57 16.80 13.62
N LEU A 20 17.73 15.50 13.89
CA LEU A 20 17.11 14.84 15.03
C LEU A 20 17.70 15.32 16.36
N TRP A 21 19.01 15.54 16.42
CA TRP A 21 19.73 15.96 17.61
C TRP A 21 19.38 17.39 18.05
N GLU A 22 19.00 18.25 17.11
CA GLU A 22 18.56 19.62 17.39
C GLU A 22 17.19 19.68 18.11
N ASN A 23 16.47 18.57 18.21
CA ASN A 23 15.17 18.52 18.87
C ASN A 23 15.30 18.36 20.40
N PRO A 24 14.37 18.94 21.20
CA PRO A 24 14.29 18.70 22.64
C PRO A 24 14.19 17.19 22.98
N PRO A 25 14.76 16.75 24.12
CA PRO A 25 14.76 15.33 24.52
C PRO A 25 13.39 14.66 24.54
N VAL A 26 12.34 15.42 24.89
CA VAL A 26 10.96 14.92 24.89
C VAL A 26 10.47 14.54 23.49
N ILE A 27 10.89 15.27 22.45
CA ILE A 27 10.53 14.99 21.06
C ILE A 27 11.30 13.76 20.58
N ILE A 28 12.58 13.67 20.89
CA ILE A 28 13.42 12.51 20.58
C ILE A 28 12.79 11.24 21.19
N MET A 29 12.37 11.28 22.46
CA MET A 29 11.69 10.16 23.10
C MET A 29 10.38 9.78 22.42
N ARG A 30 9.56 10.76 21.98
CA ARG A 30 8.34 10.47 21.22
C ARG A 30 8.63 9.79 19.88
N ILE A 31 9.69 10.23 19.18
CA ILE A 31 10.13 9.62 17.92
C ILE A 31 10.60 8.18 18.17
N LEU A 32 11.40 7.95 19.21
CA LEU A 32 11.87 6.61 19.58
C LEU A 32 10.70 5.68 19.94
N VAL A 33 9.76 6.14 20.76
CA VAL A 33 8.55 5.38 21.10
C VAL A 33 7.73 5.07 19.85
N TRP A 34 7.51 6.05 18.98
CA TRP A 34 6.79 5.84 17.72
C TRP A 34 7.48 4.81 16.82
N ALA A 35 8.80 4.91 16.67
CA ALA A 35 9.59 3.98 15.86
C ALA A 35 9.54 2.55 16.43
N LEU A 36 9.73 2.42 17.75
CA LEU A 36 9.69 1.12 18.42
C LEU A 36 8.30 0.48 18.34
N VAL A 37 7.26 1.24 18.64
CA VAL A 37 5.86 0.76 18.54
C VAL A 37 5.56 0.37 17.10
N GLY A 38 6.00 1.15 16.11
CA GLY A 38 5.85 0.84 14.69
C GLY A 38 6.50 -0.50 14.32
N ILE A 39 7.75 -0.72 14.72
CA ILE A 39 8.49 -1.98 14.48
C ILE A 39 7.77 -3.16 15.13
N VAL A 40 7.45 -3.04 16.42
CA VAL A 40 6.80 -4.12 17.18
C VAL A 40 5.43 -4.47 16.58
N LEU A 41 4.61 -3.46 16.27
CA LEU A 41 3.30 -3.67 15.66
C LEU A 41 3.44 -4.31 14.27
N HIS A 42 4.39 -3.86 13.47
CA HIS A 42 4.62 -4.39 12.14
C HIS A 42 5.06 -5.87 12.19
N ASP A 43 6.06 -6.19 12.98
CA ASP A 43 6.67 -7.53 12.97
C ASP A 43 5.83 -8.55 13.74
N LEU A 44 5.16 -8.14 14.82
CA LEU A 44 4.33 -9.06 15.62
C LEU A 44 2.88 -9.13 15.16
N VAL A 45 2.37 -8.14 14.43
CA VAL A 45 0.96 -8.15 13.99
C VAL A 45 0.85 -8.24 12.48
N PHE A 46 1.47 -7.33 11.73
CA PHE A 46 1.34 -7.34 10.26
C PHE A 46 1.93 -8.60 9.67
N ALA A 47 3.15 -8.99 10.05
CA ALA A 47 3.78 -10.17 9.46
C ALA A 47 2.96 -11.46 9.71
N PRO A 48 2.49 -11.79 10.93
CA PRO A 48 1.66 -12.97 11.15
C PRO A 48 0.31 -12.90 10.44
N VAL A 49 -0.34 -11.74 10.40
CA VAL A 49 -1.60 -11.54 9.67
C VAL A 49 -1.40 -11.76 8.17
N CYS A 50 -0.32 -11.21 7.58
CA CYS A 50 0.02 -11.42 6.18
C CYS A 50 0.28 -12.90 5.87
N VAL A 51 0.98 -13.61 6.76
CA VAL A 51 1.19 -15.07 6.64
C VAL A 51 -0.14 -15.81 6.69
N ALA A 52 -1.00 -15.50 7.66
CA ALA A 52 -2.31 -16.16 7.81
C ALA A 52 -3.22 -15.91 6.60
N LEU A 53 -3.28 -14.67 6.11
CA LEU A 53 -4.05 -14.30 4.92
C LEU A 53 -3.48 -14.96 3.65
N GLY A 54 -2.16 -14.95 3.49
CA GLY A 54 -1.50 -15.63 2.37
C GLY A 54 -1.73 -17.14 2.38
N PHE A 55 -1.75 -17.75 3.55
CA PHE A 55 -2.07 -19.17 3.73
C PHE A 55 -3.55 -19.46 3.43
N ALA A 56 -4.47 -18.66 3.96
CA ALA A 56 -5.90 -18.77 3.69
C ALA A 56 -6.20 -18.59 2.19
N ALA A 57 -5.59 -17.61 1.54
CA ALA A 57 -5.71 -17.37 0.10
C ALA A 57 -5.26 -18.59 -0.73
N ARG A 58 -4.22 -19.32 -0.29
CA ARG A 58 -3.79 -20.55 -0.99
C ARG A 58 -4.81 -21.68 -0.88
N ARG A 59 -5.59 -21.74 0.22
CA ARG A 59 -6.63 -22.76 0.41
C ARG A 59 -7.96 -22.40 -0.25
N LEU A 60 -8.31 -21.12 -0.26
CA LEU A 60 -9.64 -20.65 -0.69
C LEU A 60 -9.70 -20.23 -2.16
N LEU A 61 -8.59 -19.73 -2.73
CA LEU A 61 -8.59 -19.09 -4.05
C LEU A 61 -7.87 -19.93 -5.12
N PRO A 62 -8.45 -20.04 -6.34
CA PRO A 62 -7.78 -20.59 -7.50
C PRO A 62 -6.51 -19.80 -7.83
N GLY A 63 -5.46 -20.47 -8.31
CA GLY A 63 -4.15 -19.85 -8.58
C GLY A 63 -4.22 -18.57 -9.42
N ARG A 64 -5.10 -18.52 -10.42
CA ARG A 64 -5.29 -17.37 -11.32
C ARG A 64 -5.85 -16.12 -10.62
N TRP A 65 -6.57 -16.28 -9.51
CA TRP A 65 -7.21 -15.17 -8.79
C TRP A 65 -6.32 -14.58 -7.70
N ARG A 66 -5.27 -15.30 -7.27
CA ARG A 66 -4.42 -14.89 -6.14
C ARG A 66 -3.67 -13.57 -6.37
N PRO A 67 -2.97 -13.36 -7.51
CA PRO A 67 -2.22 -12.13 -7.72
C PRO A 67 -3.10 -10.85 -7.70
N PRO A 68 -4.20 -10.74 -8.48
CA PRO A 68 -4.98 -9.51 -8.48
C PRO A 68 -5.71 -9.27 -7.16
N ILE A 69 -6.16 -10.32 -6.47
CA ILE A 69 -6.78 -10.18 -5.13
C ILE A 69 -5.74 -9.72 -4.10
N ALA A 70 -4.51 -10.24 -4.14
CA ALA A 70 -3.46 -9.82 -3.22
C ALA A 70 -3.12 -8.33 -3.38
N VAL A 71 -3.06 -7.84 -4.63
CA VAL A 71 -2.84 -6.41 -4.92
C VAL A 71 -4.01 -5.57 -4.43
N ALA A 72 -5.25 -5.97 -4.73
CA ALA A 72 -6.44 -5.24 -4.28
C ALA A 72 -6.55 -5.18 -2.76
N ALA A 73 -6.24 -6.29 -2.07
CA ALA A 73 -6.20 -6.34 -0.62
C ALA A 73 -5.11 -5.43 -0.03
N LEU A 74 -3.90 -5.45 -0.59
CA LEU A 74 -2.81 -4.55 -0.17
C LEU A 74 -3.20 -3.08 -0.33
N CYS A 75 -3.73 -2.71 -1.50
CA CYS A 75 -4.23 -1.36 -1.74
C CYS A 75 -5.33 -0.97 -0.75
N SER A 76 -6.23 -1.89 -0.41
CA SER A 76 -7.29 -1.66 0.57
C SER A 76 -6.73 -1.37 1.97
N VAL A 77 -5.74 -2.13 2.42
CA VAL A 77 -5.06 -1.89 3.71
C VAL A 77 -4.41 -0.51 3.73
N VAL A 78 -3.70 -0.14 2.66
CA VAL A 78 -3.07 1.19 2.55
C VAL A 78 -4.12 2.31 2.59
N LEU A 79 -5.21 2.17 1.83
CA LEU A 79 -6.30 3.16 1.81
C LEU A 79 -6.95 3.33 3.20
N VAL A 80 -7.18 2.23 3.91
CA VAL A 80 -7.72 2.28 5.27
C VAL A 80 -6.76 2.99 6.22
N LEU A 81 -5.46 2.66 6.19
CA LEU A 81 -4.45 3.31 7.03
C LEU A 81 -4.36 4.82 6.75
N LEU A 82 -4.42 5.23 5.47
CA LEU A 82 -4.44 6.64 5.07
C LEU A 82 -5.71 7.37 5.51
N ALA A 83 -6.84 6.67 5.65
CA ALA A 83 -8.10 7.26 6.09
C ALA A 83 -8.15 7.54 7.60
N ILE A 84 -7.42 6.77 8.43
CA ILE A 84 -7.38 6.92 9.90
C ILE A 84 -7.12 8.38 10.34
N PRO A 85 -6.04 9.07 9.90
CA PRO A 85 -5.73 10.42 10.39
C PRO A 85 -6.76 11.48 9.99
N VAL A 86 -7.48 11.29 8.88
CA VAL A 86 -8.46 12.27 8.37
C VAL A 86 -9.86 12.08 8.94
N TYR A 87 -10.18 10.91 9.51
CA TYR A 87 -11.51 10.67 10.11
C TYR A 87 -11.82 11.55 11.31
N GLY A 88 -10.83 11.77 12.18
CA GLY A 88 -11.00 12.61 13.36
C GLY A 88 -11.10 14.11 13.05
N LYS A 89 -10.89 14.49 11.78
CA LYS A 89 -10.86 15.88 11.31
C LYS A 89 -10.12 16.84 12.26
N PRO A 90 -8.92 16.48 12.77
CA PRO A 90 -8.23 17.30 13.76
C PRO A 90 -7.84 18.65 13.15
N GLY A 91 -8.24 19.74 13.81
CA GLY A 91 -7.95 21.10 13.35
C GLY A 91 -8.95 21.69 12.34
N MET A 92 -10.10 21.04 12.11
CA MET A 92 -11.22 21.65 11.39
C MET A 92 -11.64 22.96 12.05
N ARG A 93 -11.77 24.02 11.24
CA ARG A 93 -12.35 25.29 11.66
C ARG A 93 -13.56 25.63 10.78
N PRO A 94 -14.71 26.02 11.36
CA PRO A 94 -15.95 26.28 10.61
C PRO A 94 -15.85 27.43 9.61
N ASP A 95 -14.91 28.35 9.83
CA ASP A 95 -14.66 29.54 9.03
C ASP A 95 -13.66 29.30 7.87
N ASN A 96 -13.11 28.09 7.74
CA ASN A 96 -12.11 27.77 6.74
C ASN A 96 -12.50 26.52 5.93
N MET A 97 -12.89 26.74 4.68
CA MET A 97 -13.15 25.66 3.72
C MET A 97 -11.85 24.95 3.36
N THR A 98 -11.46 23.97 4.19
CA THR A 98 -10.25 23.15 3.97
C THR A 98 -10.58 21.81 3.34
N VAL A 99 -9.53 21.08 2.91
CA VAL A 99 -9.64 19.70 2.43
C VAL A 99 -10.33 18.78 3.46
N LEU A 100 -10.29 19.14 4.74
CA LEU A 100 -10.80 18.36 5.86
C LEU A 100 -12.35 18.42 5.99
N ASP A 101 -13.02 19.31 5.25
CA ASP A 101 -14.49 19.36 5.18
C ASP A 101 -15.11 18.22 4.34
N ARG A 102 -14.29 17.54 3.53
CA ARG A 102 -14.75 16.46 2.64
C ARG A 102 -15.32 15.26 3.41
N ASN A 103 -16.21 14.53 2.74
CA ASN A 103 -16.75 13.26 3.24
C ASN A 103 -15.75 12.12 2.97
N TYR A 104 -14.78 11.97 3.87
CA TYR A 104 -13.76 10.92 3.82
C TYR A 104 -14.32 9.48 3.85
N PRO A 105 -15.38 9.16 4.61
CA PRO A 105 -16.01 7.84 4.53
C PRO A 105 -16.44 7.49 3.10
N VAL A 106 -17.13 8.42 2.41
CA VAL A 106 -17.57 8.22 1.03
C VAL A 106 -16.36 8.11 0.09
N GLY A 107 -15.35 8.97 0.25
CA GLY A 107 -14.12 8.90 -0.55
C GLY A 107 -13.37 7.57 -0.40
N LEU A 108 -13.31 7.02 0.82
CA LEU A 108 -12.71 5.72 1.08
C LEU A 108 -13.49 4.61 0.38
N TRP A 109 -14.82 4.57 0.54
CA TRP A 109 -15.66 3.55 -0.09
C TRP A 109 -15.58 3.57 -1.61
N ILE A 110 -15.57 4.77 -2.23
CA ILE A 110 -15.38 4.92 -3.67
C ILE A 110 -14.00 4.38 -4.08
N SER A 111 -12.94 4.74 -3.35
CA SER A 111 -11.58 4.29 -3.65
C SER A 111 -11.45 2.77 -3.56
N LEU A 112 -12.04 2.16 -2.52
CA LEU A 112 -12.11 0.71 -2.37
C LEU A 112 -12.89 0.07 -3.52
N ALA A 113 -14.05 0.62 -3.90
CA ALA A 113 -14.84 0.11 -5.01
C ALA A 113 -14.06 0.12 -6.33
N VAL A 114 -13.33 1.20 -6.61
CA VAL A 114 -12.46 1.31 -7.80
C VAL A 114 -11.36 0.26 -7.78
N VAL A 115 -10.64 0.11 -6.66
CA VAL A 115 -9.58 -0.90 -6.50
C VAL A 115 -10.13 -2.31 -6.74
N TRP A 116 -11.27 -2.65 -6.15
CA TRP A 116 -11.86 -3.98 -6.29
C TRP A 116 -12.46 -4.22 -7.68
N ALA A 117 -12.94 -3.18 -8.37
CA ALA A 117 -13.38 -3.29 -9.77
C ALA A 117 -12.22 -3.69 -10.72
N CYS A 118 -10.97 -3.32 -10.40
CA CYS A 118 -9.82 -3.73 -11.21
C CYS A 118 -9.60 -5.25 -11.23
N VAL A 119 -10.04 -6.00 -10.21
CA VAL A 119 -9.86 -7.46 -10.13
C VAL A 119 -10.62 -8.20 -11.23
N PRO A 120 -11.97 -8.09 -11.35
CA PRO A 120 -12.69 -8.75 -12.43
C PRO A 120 -12.31 -8.19 -13.80
N LEU A 121 -11.98 -6.90 -13.93
CA LEU A 121 -11.49 -6.31 -15.19
C LEU A 121 -10.18 -6.95 -15.66
N TYR A 122 -9.24 -7.17 -14.74
CA TYR A 122 -7.99 -7.86 -15.05
C TYR A 122 -8.22 -9.33 -15.44
N LEU A 123 -9.10 -10.04 -14.71
CA LEU A 123 -9.42 -11.43 -15.00
C LEU A 123 -10.14 -11.60 -16.34
N SER A 124 -11.07 -10.71 -16.69
CA SER A 124 -11.75 -10.73 -17.98
C SER A 124 -10.81 -10.41 -19.13
N TRP A 125 -9.93 -9.42 -18.95
CA TRP A 125 -8.91 -9.05 -19.92
C TRP A 125 -7.93 -10.19 -20.22
N THR A 126 -7.44 -10.86 -19.16
CA THR A 126 -6.53 -12.01 -19.30
C THR A 126 -7.21 -13.21 -19.92
N TYR A 127 -8.48 -13.46 -19.59
CA TYR A 127 -9.29 -14.50 -20.23
C TYR A 127 -9.45 -14.24 -21.73
N TRP A 128 -9.86 -13.02 -22.10
CA TRP A 128 -10.04 -12.65 -23.50
C TRP A 128 -8.75 -12.73 -24.33
N ARG A 129 -7.60 -12.35 -23.76
CA ARG A 129 -6.30 -12.51 -24.42
C ARG A 129 -5.94 -13.96 -24.68
N ALA A 130 -6.23 -14.86 -23.73
CA ALA A 130 -5.96 -16.28 -23.88
C ALA A 130 -6.88 -16.96 -24.92
N SER A 131 -8.05 -16.39 -25.20
CA SER A 131 -9.01 -16.91 -26.19
C SER A 131 -8.77 -16.40 -27.62
N ARG A 132 -7.73 -15.59 -27.88
CA ARG A 132 -7.41 -15.15 -29.25
C ARG A 132 -6.76 -16.31 -30.02
N PRO A 133 -7.37 -16.80 -31.11
CA PRO A 133 -6.77 -17.84 -31.94
C PRO A 133 -5.48 -17.33 -32.58
N ASP A 134 -4.44 -18.16 -32.55
CA ASP A 134 -3.12 -17.85 -33.10
C ASP A 134 -3.20 -17.84 -34.63
N THR A 135 -3.22 -16.67 -35.25
CA THR A 135 -3.29 -16.51 -36.72
C THR A 135 -1.92 -16.70 -37.40
N SER A 136 -0.99 -17.41 -36.76
CA SER A 136 0.43 -17.47 -37.16
C SER A 136 0.89 -18.78 -37.81
N LEU A 137 0.00 -19.69 -38.22
CA LEU A 137 0.38 -20.81 -39.09
C LEU A 137 0.04 -20.49 -40.56
N PRO A 138 1.02 -20.08 -41.39
CA PRO A 138 0.84 -20.11 -42.83
C PRO A 138 0.66 -21.56 -43.30
N ASP A 139 -0.35 -21.77 -44.14
CA ASP A 139 -0.82 -23.04 -44.74
C ASP A 139 0.22 -23.83 -45.57
N SER A 140 1.51 -23.50 -45.53
CA SER A 140 2.53 -24.08 -46.40
C SER A 140 3.07 -25.46 -45.94
N ALA A 141 2.31 -26.22 -45.15
CA ALA A 141 2.72 -27.54 -44.64
C ALA A 141 1.65 -28.63 -44.84
N ARG A 142 0.83 -28.50 -45.89
CA ARG A 142 0.01 -29.59 -46.44
C ARG A 142 0.47 -29.96 -47.84
#